data_AF-A0A1X1RH78-F1
#
_entry.id   AF-A0A1X1RH78-F1
#
_cell.length_a   1.000
_cell.length_b   1.000
_cell.length_c   1.000
_cell.angle_alpha   90.00
_cell.angle_beta   90.00
_cell.angle_gamma   90.00
#
_symmetry.space_group_name_H-M   'P 1'
#
loop_
_entity.id
_entity.type
_entity.pdbx_description
1 polymer ?
#
loop_
_entity_poly.entity_id
_entity_poly.type
_entity_poly.pdbx_seq_one_letter_code
_entity_poly.pdbx_strand_id
1 'polypeptide(L)'
;METPQPLLRTTYAYFVQSALAFGVSFGAMAIGITFLPISVWQRGFLAVCGLFMVTSCFNLAKVIRDQHEAQLIRNRVDEARIEQMYVDHNPLKGVG
;
A
#
# COMPACT_ATOMS: atom_id res chain seq x y z
N MET A 1 -24.92 8.00 -8.96
CA MET A 1 -23.91 9.08 -9.01
C MET A 1 -22.72 8.59 -8.21
N GLU A 2 -21.77 7.93 -8.86
CA GLU A 2 -20.50 7.56 -8.21
C GLU A 2 -19.64 8.81 -8.15
N THR A 3 -19.52 9.40 -6.97
CA THR A 3 -18.65 10.56 -6.77
C THR A 3 -17.21 10.14 -7.08
N PRO A 4 -16.47 10.87 -7.93
CA PRO A 4 -15.06 10.56 -8.18
C PRO A 4 -14.33 10.61 -6.83
N GLN A 5 -13.83 9.47 -6.38
CA GLN A 5 -13.04 9.40 -5.15
C GLN A 5 -11.82 10.29 -5.34
N PRO A 6 -11.63 11.36 -4.53
CA PRO A 6 -10.44 12.19 -4.66
C PRO A 6 -9.23 11.31 -4.40
N LEU A 7 -8.33 11.23 -5.37
CA LEU A 7 -7.04 10.57 -5.20
C LEU A 7 -6.32 11.26 -4.04
N LEU A 8 -6.39 10.66 -2.84
CA LEU A 8 -5.71 11.14 -1.64
C LEU A 8 -4.21 11.06 -1.92
N ARG A 9 -3.65 12.14 -2.45
CA ARG A 9 -2.22 12.29 -2.68
C ARG A 9 -1.58 12.48 -1.32
N THR A 10 -1.06 11.39 -0.78
CA THR A 10 -0.15 11.42 0.37
C THR A 10 0.97 12.42 0.08
N THR A 11 1.10 13.42 0.95
CA THR A 11 2.13 14.46 0.83
C THR A 11 3.45 13.88 1.28
N TYR A 12 4.54 14.23 0.59
CA TYR A 12 5.89 13.74 0.90
C TYR A 12 6.28 13.89 2.39
N ALA A 13 5.82 14.95 3.05
CA ALA A 13 6.01 15.16 4.49
C ALA A 13 5.44 14.02 5.36
N TYR A 14 4.24 13.51 5.06
CA TYR A 14 3.62 12.40 5.81
C TYR A 14 4.36 11.08 5.60
N PHE A 15 4.92 10.86 4.41
CA PHE A 15 5.76 9.70 4.14
C PHE A 15 7.04 9.74 4.99
N VAL A 16 7.73 10.89 5.00
CA VAL A 16 8.95 11.09 5.80
C VAL A 16 8.66 10.91 7.29
N GLN A 17 7.57 11.50 7.80
CA GLN A 17 7.15 11.34 9.19
C GLN A 17 6.91 9.85 9.55
N SER A 18 6.19 9.12 8.70
CA SER A 18 5.90 7.70 8.91
C SER A 18 7.19 6.87 8.91
N ALA A 19 8.13 7.15 8.00
CA ALA A 19 9.42 6.47 7.95
C ALA A 19 10.26 6.73 9.20
N LEU A 20 10.28 7.97 9.70
CA LEU A 20 10.95 8.32 10.95
C LEU A 20 10.30 7.63 12.16
N ALA A 21 8.97 7.67 12.28
CA ALA A 21 8.25 7.03 13.36
C ALA A 21 8.49 5.50 13.37
N PHE A 22 8.50 4.87 12.20
CA PHE A 22 8.85 3.46 12.05
C PHE A 22 10.29 3.19 12.51
N GLY A 23 11.25 3.99 12.07
CA GLY A 23 12.65 3.86 12.47
C GLY A 23 12.85 3.98 13.98
N VAL A 24 12.20 4.96 14.62
CA VAL A 24 12.21 5.14 16.08
C VAL A 24 11.58 3.94 16.79
N SER A 25 10.43 3.47 16.31
CA SER A 25 9.71 2.33 16.92
C SER A 25 10.51 1.02 16.80
N PHE A 26 11.07 0.77 15.62
CA PHE A 26 11.91 -0.41 15.36
C PHE A 26 13.21 -0.36 16.17
N GLY A 27 13.84 0.81 16.26
CA GLY A 27 15.01 1.03 17.11
C GLY A 27 14.70 0.82 18.59
N ALA A 28 13.58 1.36 19.09
CA ALA A 28 13.13 1.16 20.46
C ALA A 28 12.87 -0.32 20.78
N MET A 29 12.27 -1.07 19.85
CA MET A 29 12.10 -2.52 19.98
C MET A 29 13.46 -3.24 20.06
N ALA A 30 14.41 -2.91 19.17
CA ALA A 30 15.73 -3.51 19.18
C ALA A 30 16.49 -3.21 20.48
N ILE A 31 16.44 -1.95 20.96
CA ILE A 31 16.99 -1.53 22.25
C ILE A 31 16.34 -2.33 23.38
N GLY A 32 15.01 -2.44 23.39
CA GLY A 32 14.27 -3.22 24.39
C GLY A 32 14.71 -4.69 24.44
N ILE A 33 14.92 -5.31 23.28
CA ILE A 33 15.44 -6.68 23.17
C ILE A 33 16.88 -6.77 23.75
N THR A 34 17.72 -5.76 23.55
CA THR A 34 19.10 -5.75 24.09
C THR A 34 19.19 -5.53 25.60
N PHE A 35 18.31 -4.70 26.17
CA PHE A 35 18.27 -4.39 27.60
C PHE A 35 17.57 -5.46 28.44
N LEU A 36 16.84 -6.39 27.80
CA LEU A 36 16.13 -7.44 28.51
C LEU A 36 17.12 -8.44 29.14
N PRO A 37 17.06 -8.71 30.47
CA PRO A 37 17.96 -9.61 31.16
C PRO A 37 17.55 -11.08 30.92
N ILE A 38 17.70 -11.54 29.68
CA ILE A 38 17.36 -12.91 29.23
C ILE A 38 18.58 -13.61 28.64
N SER A 39 18.48 -14.92 28.44
CA SER A 39 19.55 -15.70 27.80
C SER A 39 19.79 -15.24 26.36
N VAL A 40 21.04 -15.39 25.90
CA VAL A 40 21.45 -15.01 24.52
C VAL A 40 20.61 -15.71 23.46
N TRP A 41 20.25 -16.98 23.69
CA TRP A 41 19.42 -17.77 22.78
C TRP A 41 18.00 -17.22 22.63
N GLN A 42 17.33 -16.92 23.75
CA GLN A 42 15.99 -16.32 23.76
C GLN A 42 16.00 -14.94 23.09
N ARG A 43 17.07 -14.17 23.29
CA ARG A 43 17.25 -12.86 22.65
C ARG A 43 17.38 -13.00 21.13
N GLY A 44 18.12 -14.00 20.66
CA GLY A 44 18.23 -14.32 19.23
C GLY A 44 16.88 -14.69 18.61
N PHE A 45 16.09 -15.52 19.30
CA PHE A 45 14.74 -15.87 18.85
C PHE A 45 13.83 -14.63 18.70
N LEU A 46 13.79 -13.76 19.71
CA LEU A 46 13.00 -12.52 19.66
C LEU A 46 13.46 -11.58 18.53
N ALA A 47 14.77 -11.47 18.30
CA ALA A 47 15.31 -10.66 17.21
C ALA A 47 14.88 -11.19 15.84
N VAL A 48 14.99 -12.50 15.61
CA VAL A 48 14.58 -13.13 14.34
C VAL A 48 13.06 -13.03 14.14
N CYS A 49 12.26 -13.31 15.17
CA CYS A 49 10.81 -13.15 15.11
C CYS A 49 10.41 -11.71 14.81
N GLY A 50 11.03 -10.72 15.46
CA GLY A 50 10.78 -9.30 15.20
C GLY A 50 11.12 -8.90 13.76
N LEU A 51 12.29 -9.30 13.26
CA LEU A 51 12.70 -9.04 11.88
C LEU A 51 11.77 -9.68 10.85
N PHE A 52 11.41 -10.95 11.06
CA PHE A 52 10.51 -11.68 10.18
C PHE A 52 9.09 -11.09 10.19
N MET A 53 8.58 -10.70 11.36
CA MET A 53 7.28 -10.05 11.52
C MET A 53 7.24 -8.72 10.74
N VAL A 54 8.25 -7.86 10.91
CA VAL A 54 8.34 -6.57 10.21
C VAL A 54 8.40 -6.77 8.70
N THR A 55 9.21 -7.72 8.23
CA THR A 55 9.33 -8.06 6.80
C THR A 55 7.99 -8.52 6.23
N SER A 56 7.28 -9.41 6.95
CA SER A 56 5.98 -9.94 6.54
C SER A 56 4.90 -8.85 6.52
N CYS A 57 4.92 -7.93 7.49
CA CYS A 57 4.01 -6.80 7.55
C CYS A 57 4.21 -5.85 6.34
N PHE A 58 5.46 -5.56 5.97
CA PHE A 58 5.74 -4.78 4.76
C PHE A 58 5.37 -5.48 3.47
N ASN A 59 5.52 -6.81 3.40
CA ASN A 59 5.08 -7.58 2.25
C ASN A 59 3.55 -7.50 2.12
N LEU A 60 2.82 -7.77 3.20
CA LEU A 60 1.37 -7.64 3.24
C LEU A 60 0.89 -6.23 2.87
N ALA A 61 1.55 -5.19 3.38
CA ALA A 61 1.23 -3.81 3.05
C ALA A 61 1.42 -3.50 1.55
N LYS A 62 2.47 -4.06 0.91
CA LYS A 62 2.64 -3.96 -0.54
C LYS A 62 1.51 -4.67 -1.27
N VAL A 63 1.20 -5.91 -0.90
CA VAL A 63 0.11 -6.67 -1.53
C VAL A 63 -1.21 -5.91 -1.47
N ILE A 64 -1.57 -5.34 -0.31
CA ILE A 64 -2.80 -4.54 -0.16
C ILE A 64 -2.76 -3.29 -1.04
N ARG A 65 -1.63 -2.58 -1.10
CA ARG A 65 -1.47 -1.41 -1.96
C ARG A 65 -1.60 -1.78 -3.44
N ASP A 66 -0.93 -2.84 -3.86
CA ASP A 66 -0.96 -3.33 -5.24
C ASP A 66 -2.38 -3.75 -5.64
N GLN A 67 -3.14 -4.37 -4.71
CA GLN A 67 -4.56 -4.66 -4.91
C GLN A 67 -5.39 -3.38 -5.11
N HIS A 68 -5.20 -2.35 -4.28
CA HIS A 68 -5.90 -1.07 -4.44
C HIS A 68 -5.58 -0.39 -5.78
N GLU A 69 -4.30 -0.36 -6.17
CA GLU A 69 -3.86 0.21 -7.46
C GLU A 69 -4.45 -0.58 -8.65
N ALA A 70 -4.47 -1.92 -8.56
CA ALA A 70 -5.08 -2.76 -9.59
C ALA A 70 -6.59 -2.50 -9.74
N GLN A 71 -7.35 -2.37 -8.64
CA GLN A 71 -8.78 -2.04 -8.70
C GLN A 71 -9.04 -0.67 -9.37
N LEU A 72 -8.24 0.34 -9.02
CA LEU A 72 -8.32 1.68 -9.62
C LEU A 72 -8.07 1.66 -11.13
N ILE A 73 -7.06 0.91 -11.58
CA ILE A 73 -6.74 0.78 -13.01
C ILE A 73 -7.86 0.07 -13.75
N ARG A 74 -8.39 -1.04 -13.21
CA ARG A 74 -9.49 -1.79 -13.84
C ARG A 74 -10.71 -0.91 -14.09
N ASN A 75 -11.12 -0.11 -13.10
CA ASN A 75 -12.29 0.77 -13.23
C ASN A 75 -12.11 1.79 -14.36
N ARG A 76 -10.91 2.39 -14.50
CA ARG A 76 -10.62 3.33 -15.60
C ARG A 76 -10.62 2.67 -16.97
N VAL A 77 -10.14 1.43 -17.06
CA VAL A 77 -10.16 0.66 -18.31
C VAL A 77 -11.60 0.31 -18.69
N ASP A 78 -12.42 -0.09 -17.72
CA ASP A 78 -13.83 -0.38 -17.92
C ASP A 78 -14.59 0.87 -18.37
N GLU A 79 -14.35 2.04 -17.75
CA GLU A 79 -14.90 3.33 -18.19
C GLU A 79 -14.52 3.67 -19.64
N ALA A 80 -13.23 3.62 -19.98
CA ALA A 80 -12.76 3.89 -21.34
C ALA A 80 -13.32 2.89 -22.36
N ARG A 81 -13.46 1.62 -21.97
CA ARG A 81 -14.05 0.58 -22.82
C ARG A 81 -15.53 0.84 -23.07
N ILE A 82 -16.26 1.24 -22.05
CA ILE A 82 -17.67 1.62 -22.15
C ILE A 82 -17.80 2.84 -23.08
N GLU A 83 -16.96 3.87 -22.93
CA GLU A 83 -16.95 5.04 -23.83
C GLU A 83 -16.71 4.66 -25.29
N GLN A 84 -15.77 3.75 -25.58
CA GLN A 84 -15.54 3.24 -26.93
C GLN A 84 -16.79 2.55 -27.50
N MET A 85 -17.46 1.72 -26.70
CA MET A 85 -18.70 1.06 -27.12
C MET A 85 -19.81 2.08 -27.46
N TYR A 86 -19.91 3.17 -26.70
CA TYR A 86 -20.85 4.28 -27.00
C TYR A 86 -20.49 5.02 -28.30
N VAL A 87 -19.20 5.24 -28.57
CA VAL A 87 -18.73 5.94 -29.79
C VAL A 87 -18.95 5.08 -31.04
N ASP A 88 -18.71 3.77 -30.95
CA ASP A 88 -18.94 2.83 -32.05
C ASP A 88 -20.43 2.65 -32.36
N HIS A 89 -21.30 2.70 -31.34
CA HIS A 89 -22.76 2.65 -31.50
C HIS A 89 -23.41 4.03 -31.67
N ASN A 90 -22.73 4.99 -32.32
CA ASN A 90 -23.32 6.29 -32.65
C ASN A 90 -24.08 6.22 -34.00
N PRO A 91 -25.44 6.25 -33.99
CA PRO A 91 -26.25 6.15 -35.22
C PRO A 91 -26.16 7.39 -36.14
N LEU A 92 -25.46 8.47 -35.73
CA LEU A 92 -25.39 9.73 -36.48
C LEU A 92 -24.26 9.81 -37.51
N LYS A 93 -23.39 8.78 -37.63
CA LYS A 93 -22.31 8.74 -38.64
C LYS A 93 -22.79 8.40 -40.06
N GLY A 94 -24.05 8.02 -40.26
CA GLY A 94 -24.60 7.56 -41.54
C GLY A 94 -25.57 8.52 -42.24
N VAL A 95 -25.77 9.74 -41.75
CA VAL A 95 -26.63 10.75 -42.39
C VAL A 95 -25.78 11.95 -42.78
N GLY A 96 -25.11 11.85 -43.93
CA GLY A 96 -24.31 12.89 -44.57
C GLY A 96 -24.02 12.52 -46.00
#